data_AF-A0A963E3X5-F1
#
_entry.id   AF-A0A963E3X5-F1
#
_cell.length_a   1.000
_cell.length_b   1.000
_cell.length_c   1.000
_cell.angle_alpha   90.00
_cell.angle_beta   90.00
_cell.angle_gamma   90.00
#
_symmetry.space_group_name_H-M   'P 1'
#
loop_
_entity.id
_entity.type
_entity.pdbx_description
1 polymer ?
#
loop_
_entity_poly.entity_id
_entity_poly.type
_entity_poly.pdbx_seq_one_letter_code
_entity_poly.pdbx_strand_id
1 'polypeptide(L)'
;MPICIILSGCASLFQVVPIQMARVNQTEAYTQTFDFQVPHENSAMHLIEKTQWFNHQIDDVFLRLLGEANWQQIKDRYGLGTLREELLRKEVFVRGFFTFSTYIDPISSEFFIAEGVGRFFLIRKKNQAILLSGDFYISPDRHSRKDLDRGYVVLDIDIILSRIPEEVTYLHETSLKYKIFFDNTLKKERIYRLDYRRQHEVHLPLADSEKLSDKTRIGSLRFDTTPESEGRYKLLDYRGTQFLRGDYEEMLRRSMQRQQEEIEE
;
A
#
# COMPACT_ATOMS: atom_id res chain seq x y z
N MET A 1 -33.68 -3.70 -14.07
CA MET A 1 -33.68 -4.70 -12.98
C MET A 1 -32.53 -5.66 -13.22
N PRO A 2 -31.49 -5.68 -12.37
CA PRO A 2 -30.41 -6.65 -12.55
C PRO A 2 -30.88 -8.02 -12.05
N ILE A 3 -30.65 -9.02 -12.89
CA ILE A 3 -31.04 -10.42 -12.69
C ILE A 3 -30.10 -11.03 -11.66
N CYS A 4 -30.66 -11.42 -10.52
CA CYS A 4 -30.03 -12.27 -9.54
C CYS A 4 -30.10 -13.71 -10.07
N ILE A 5 -28.96 -14.27 -10.51
CA ILE A 5 -28.90 -15.68 -10.87
C ILE A 5 -28.70 -16.49 -9.58
N ILE A 6 -29.81 -16.99 -9.05
CA ILE A 6 -29.86 -18.09 -8.09
C ILE A 6 -29.60 -19.38 -8.88
N LEU A 7 -28.48 -20.05 -8.62
CA LEU A 7 -28.24 -21.42 -9.08
C LEU A 7 -28.49 -22.39 -7.94
N SER A 8 -29.75 -22.78 -7.78
CA SER A 8 -30.15 -24.04 -7.14
C SER A 8 -30.20 -25.13 -8.20
N GLY A 9 -29.45 -26.21 -8.03
CA GLY A 9 -29.68 -27.48 -8.72
C GLY A 9 -28.88 -27.71 -10.02
N CYS A 10 -27.60 -28.06 -9.87
CA CYS A 10 -26.85 -28.95 -10.77
C CYS A 10 -25.50 -29.29 -10.10
N ALA A 11 -25.56 -30.13 -9.06
CA ALA A 11 -24.46 -30.38 -8.13
C ALA A 11 -23.48 -31.51 -8.54
N SER A 12 -23.39 -31.91 -9.81
CA SER A 12 -22.57 -33.08 -10.17
C SER A 12 -21.72 -33.01 -11.44
N LEU A 13 -21.67 -31.90 -12.19
CA LEU A 13 -20.97 -31.90 -13.50
C LEU A 13 -20.05 -30.72 -13.81
N PHE A 14 -19.82 -29.80 -12.87
CA PHE A 14 -18.75 -28.79 -12.99
C PHE A 14 -18.06 -28.59 -11.64
N GLN A 15 -17.15 -29.49 -11.27
CA GLN A 15 -16.24 -29.36 -10.12
C GLN A 15 -14.78 -29.29 -10.57
N VAL A 16 -14.52 -28.52 -11.62
CA VAL A 16 -13.27 -27.79 -11.72
C VAL A 16 -13.62 -26.42 -11.15
N VAL A 17 -13.12 -26.08 -9.96
CA VAL A 17 -13.19 -24.70 -9.47
C VAL A 17 -12.04 -23.99 -10.19
N PRO A 18 -12.27 -23.22 -11.26
CA PRO A 18 -11.19 -22.42 -11.81
C PRO A 18 -10.70 -21.47 -10.72
N ILE A 19 -9.39 -21.43 -10.49
CA ILE A 19 -8.71 -20.51 -9.55
C ILE A 19 -8.99 -19.03 -9.81
N GLN A 20 -9.65 -18.71 -10.91
CA GLN A 20 -10.33 -17.45 -11.16
C GLN A 20 -11.28 -17.02 -10.01
N MET A 21 -11.67 -17.90 -9.08
CA MET A 21 -12.63 -17.60 -8.01
C MET A 21 -12.08 -17.04 -6.69
N ALA A 22 -10.76 -16.91 -6.49
CA ALA A 22 -10.22 -16.33 -5.26
C ALA A 22 -9.64 -14.92 -5.45
N ARG A 23 -10.09 -14.19 -6.48
CA ARG A 23 -9.74 -12.77 -6.66
C ARG A 23 -10.69 -11.88 -5.87
N VAL A 24 -10.12 -11.11 -4.95
CA VAL A 24 -10.82 -10.05 -4.24
C VAL A 24 -10.31 -8.71 -4.74
N ASN A 25 -11.20 -7.90 -5.30
CA ASN A 25 -10.92 -6.52 -5.66
C ASN A 25 -11.49 -5.61 -4.57
N GLN A 26 -10.66 -4.71 -4.06
CA GLN A 26 -11.06 -3.75 -3.02
C GLN A 26 -10.66 -2.36 -3.46
N THR A 27 -11.52 -1.39 -3.17
CA THR A 27 -11.25 0.02 -3.38
C THR A 27 -11.29 0.71 -2.03
N GLU A 28 -10.18 1.34 -1.65
CA GLU A 28 -10.01 1.96 -0.34
C GLU A 28 -9.69 3.44 -0.52
N ALA A 29 -10.48 4.29 0.13
CA ALA A 29 -10.11 5.69 0.35
C ALA A 29 -9.17 5.75 1.57
N TYR A 30 -8.20 6.65 1.54
CA TYR A 30 -7.24 6.77 2.64
C TYR A 30 -6.78 8.19 2.87
N THR A 31 -6.31 8.41 4.09
CA THR A 31 -5.59 9.59 4.53
C THR A 31 -4.21 9.18 5.04
N GLN A 32 -3.15 9.82 4.54
CA GLN A 32 -1.78 9.62 4.99
C GLN A 32 -1.20 10.92 5.55
N THR A 33 -0.49 10.82 6.67
CA THR A 33 0.27 11.93 7.28
C THR A 33 1.76 11.59 7.31
N PHE A 34 2.60 12.62 7.35
CA PHE A 34 4.04 12.45 7.53
C PHE A 34 4.41 12.41 9.02
N ASP A 35 5.34 11.53 9.37
CA ASP A 35 5.83 11.35 10.73
C ASP A 35 7.33 11.66 10.75
N PHE A 36 7.68 12.92 10.96
CA PHE A 36 9.06 13.34 11.14
C PHE A 36 9.48 13.05 12.58
N GLN A 37 10.54 12.25 12.74
CA GLN A 37 11.04 11.90 14.06
C GLN A 37 11.49 13.16 14.80
N VAL A 38 11.26 13.25 16.10
CA VAL A 38 11.89 14.29 16.91
C VAL A 38 13.13 13.66 17.54
N PRO A 39 14.32 14.26 17.45
CA PRO A 39 15.48 13.72 18.17
C PRO A 39 15.14 13.60 19.66
N HIS A 40 15.32 12.40 20.23
CA HIS A 40 14.99 12.11 21.63
C HIS A 40 15.71 13.06 22.61
N GLU A 41 15.02 13.36 23.71
CA GLU A 41 15.20 14.44 24.71
C GLU A 41 16.55 14.55 25.46
N ASN A 42 17.66 13.99 24.96
CA ASN A 42 18.99 14.23 25.54
C ASN A 42 19.81 15.28 24.78
N SER A 43 19.30 15.84 23.70
CA SER A 43 20.01 16.89 22.96
C SER A 43 19.69 18.26 23.53
N ALA A 44 20.68 18.88 24.17
CA ALA A 44 20.79 20.34 24.34
C ALA A 44 20.92 21.06 22.98
N MET A 45 20.17 20.62 21.98
CA MET A 45 20.17 21.20 20.64
C MET A 45 19.53 22.57 20.72
N HIS A 46 20.27 23.58 20.27
CA HIS A 46 19.75 24.92 20.17
C HIS A 46 18.55 24.94 19.20
N LEU A 47 17.58 25.84 19.42
CA LEU A 47 16.36 25.93 18.58
C LEU A 47 16.67 26.00 17.06
N ILE A 48 17.79 26.64 16.73
CA ILE A 48 18.31 26.79 15.37
C ILE A 48 18.75 25.44 14.78
N GLU A 49 19.49 24.64 15.54
CA GLU A 49 19.94 23.31 15.11
C GLU A 49 18.75 22.37 14.92
N LYS A 50 17.76 22.44 15.82
CA LYS A 50 16.50 21.68 15.68
C LYS A 50 15.73 22.06 14.43
N THR A 51 15.68 23.35 14.13
CA THR A 51 15.05 23.88 12.91
C THR A 51 15.75 23.36 11.66
N GLN A 52 17.09 23.44 11.61
CA GLN A 52 17.89 22.95 10.48
C GLN A 52 17.74 21.44 10.29
N TRP A 53 17.72 20.68 11.38
CA TRP A 53 17.55 19.24 11.35
C TRP A 53 16.19 18.84 10.75
N PHE A 54 15.10 19.49 11.16
CA PHE A 54 13.78 19.23 10.57
C PHE A 54 13.71 19.64 9.10
N ASN A 55 14.28 20.79 8.73
CA ASN A 55 14.33 21.21 7.34
C ASN A 55 15.04 20.15 6.48
N HIS A 56 16.18 19.64 6.95
CA HIS A 56 16.93 18.60 6.24
C HIS A 56 16.15 17.29 6.11
N GLN A 57 15.42 16.85 7.15
CA GLN A 57 14.59 15.66 7.05
C GLN A 57 13.42 15.83 6.06
N ILE A 58 12.76 16.98 6.09
CA ILE A 58 11.68 17.29 5.15
C ILE A 58 12.25 17.34 3.74
N ASP A 59 13.36 18.03 3.53
CA ASP A 59 14.04 18.09 2.23
C ASP A 59 14.39 16.68 1.74
N ASP A 60 15.03 15.83 2.53
CA ASP A 60 15.40 14.46 2.11
C ASP A 60 14.18 13.63 1.69
N VAL A 61 13.07 13.70 2.44
CA VAL A 61 11.83 12.99 2.10
C VAL A 61 11.23 13.53 0.79
N PHE A 62 11.05 14.85 0.67
CA PHE A 62 10.36 15.43 -0.48
C PHE A 62 11.23 15.45 -1.75
N LEU A 63 12.55 15.56 -1.63
CA LEU A 63 13.49 15.42 -2.76
C LEU A 63 13.41 14.01 -3.35
N ARG A 64 13.34 12.97 -2.52
CA ARG A 64 13.20 11.59 -3.00
C ARG A 64 11.82 11.28 -3.55
N LEU A 65 10.78 11.90 -3.00
CA LEU A 65 9.41 11.70 -3.46
C LEU A 65 9.13 12.42 -4.79
N LEU A 66 9.66 13.63 -4.96
CA LEU A 66 9.24 14.53 -6.03
C LEU A 66 10.36 14.86 -7.01
N GLY A 67 11.61 14.66 -6.64
CA GLY A 67 12.76 15.19 -7.35
C GLY A 67 13.03 16.65 -6.99
N GLU A 68 14.27 17.09 -7.24
CA GLU A 68 14.76 18.41 -6.88
C GLU A 68 13.93 19.56 -7.48
N ALA A 69 13.68 19.49 -8.79
CA ALA A 69 12.99 20.57 -9.50
C ALA A 69 11.55 20.77 -9.03
N ASN A 70 10.79 19.69 -8.85
CA ASN A 70 9.40 19.75 -8.37
C ASN A 70 9.33 20.21 -6.91
N TRP A 71 10.24 19.74 -6.06
CA TRP A 71 10.29 20.18 -4.67
C TRP A 71 10.64 21.67 -4.54
N GLN A 72 11.57 22.15 -5.37
CA GLN A 72 11.94 23.56 -5.38
C GLN A 72 10.76 24.47 -5.76
N GLN A 73 9.95 24.09 -6.75
CA GLN A 73 8.73 24.84 -7.10
C GLN A 73 7.75 24.96 -5.92
N ILE A 74 7.55 23.87 -5.17
CA ILE A 74 6.67 23.88 -3.99
C ILE A 74 7.24 24.81 -2.91
N LYS A 75 8.56 24.77 -2.67
CA LYS A 75 9.22 25.66 -1.71
C LYS A 75 9.09 27.13 -2.10
N ASP A 76 9.30 27.45 -3.37
CA ASP A 76 9.24 28.83 -3.87
C ASP A 76 7.82 29.41 -3.74
N ARG A 77 6.79 28.59 -3.99
CA ARG A 77 5.39 29.01 -3.94
C ARG A 77 4.84 29.19 -2.52
N TYR A 78 5.21 28.32 -1.58
CA TYR A 78 4.57 28.26 -0.26
C TYR A 78 5.49 28.63 0.92
N GLY A 79 6.81 28.69 0.69
CA GLY A 79 7.81 28.96 1.71
C GLY A 79 8.08 27.75 2.61
N LEU A 80 9.34 27.33 2.70
CA LEU A 80 9.76 26.15 3.47
C LEU A 80 9.41 26.25 4.97
N GLY A 81 9.58 27.43 5.57
CA GLY A 81 9.27 27.64 7.00
C GLY A 81 7.80 27.37 7.33
N THR A 82 6.89 27.89 6.51
CA THR A 82 5.44 27.69 6.65
C THR A 82 5.08 26.23 6.41
N LEU A 83 5.58 25.63 5.32
CA LEU A 83 5.30 24.23 5.00
C LEU A 83 5.77 23.28 6.11
N ARG A 84 6.95 23.50 6.68
CA ARG A 84 7.46 22.70 7.80
C ARG A 84 6.50 22.73 8.98
N GLU A 85 6.07 23.91 9.41
CA GLU A 85 5.20 24.03 10.58
C GLU A 85 3.87 23.33 10.36
N GLU A 86 3.32 23.43 9.15
CA GLU A 86 2.10 22.75 8.76
C GLU A 86 2.29 21.22 8.67
N LEU A 87 3.42 20.74 8.14
CA LEU A 87 3.78 19.32 8.12
C LEU A 87 3.91 18.74 9.53
N LEU A 88 4.62 19.43 10.43
CA LEU A 88 4.78 19.02 11.83
C LEU A 88 3.43 18.98 12.58
N ARG A 89 2.47 19.84 12.20
CA ARG A 89 1.10 19.85 12.74
C ARG A 89 0.15 18.88 12.04
N LYS A 90 0.63 18.10 11.06
CA LYS A 90 -0.19 17.21 10.22
C LYS A 90 -1.31 17.95 9.47
N GLU A 91 -1.07 19.21 9.11
CA GLU A 91 -1.96 20.06 8.33
C GLU A 91 -1.69 19.99 6.83
N VAL A 92 -0.54 19.43 6.44
CA VAL A 92 -0.28 18.96 5.07
C VAL A 92 -0.33 17.44 5.08
N PHE A 93 -1.24 16.86 4.30
CA PHE A 93 -1.54 15.43 4.33
C PHE A 93 -1.92 14.93 2.95
N VAL A 94 -1.78 13.63 2.73
CA VAL A 94 -2.18 12.98 1.49
C VAL A 94 -3.59 12.43 1.66
N ARG A 95 -4.47 12.69 0.70
CA ARG A 95 -5.71 11.92 0.51
C ARG A 95 -5.63 11.16 -0.79
N GLY A 96 -6.14 9.96 -0.81
CA GLY A 96 -6.17 9.18 -2.04
C GLY A 96 -7.23 8.11 -2.03
N PHE A 97 -7.28 7.40 -3.14
CA PHE A 97 -8.00 6.16 -3.27
C PHE A 97 -7.14 5.20 -4.07
N PHE A 98 -7.22 3.92 -3.77
CA PHE A 98 -6.62 2.90 -4.60
C PHE A 98 -7.52 1.69 -4.72
N THR A 99 -7.45 1.04 -5.87
CA THR A 99 -8.07 -0.24 -6.12
C THR A 99 -6.97 -1.26 -6.22
N PHE A 100 -7.06 -2.29 -5.40
CA PHE A 100 -6.11 -3.38 -5.43
C PHE A 100 -6.82 -4.72 -5.45
N SER A 101 -6.18 -5.67 -6.09
CA SER A 101 -6.62 -7.04 -6.27
C SER A 101 -5.72 -7.93 -5.46
N THR A 102 -6.30 -8.84 -4.68
CA THR A 102 -5.57 -9.97 -4.12
C THR A 102 -6.12 -11.25 -4.70
N TYR A 103 -5.25 -12.16 -5.10
CA TYR A 103 -5.65 -13.46 -5.63
C TYR A 103 -4.64 -14.53 -5.29
N ILE A 104 -5.13 -15.76 -5.13
CA ILE A 104 -4.26 -16.91 -4.88
C ILE A 104 -3.34 -17.11 -6.07
N ASP A 105 -2.07 -17.36 -5.79
CA ASP A 105 -1.07 -17.64 -6.81
C ASP A 105 -1.49 -18.90 -7.60
N PRO A 106 -1.60 -18.82 -8.94
CA PRO A 106 -2.03 -19.94 -9.76
C PRO A 106 -1.05 -21.12 -9.77
N ILE A 107 0.16 -20.96 -9.25
CA ILE A 107 1.20 -22.00 -9.14
C ILE A 107 1.21 -22.62 -7.73
N SER A 108 0.76 -21.90 -6.70
CA SER A 108 0.80 -22.42 -5.33
C SER A 108 -0.21 -21.76 -4.42
N SER A 109 -1.10 -22.57 -3.81
CA SER A 109 -2.11 -22.11 -2.87
C SER A 109 -1.56 -21.57 -1.54
N GLU A 110 -0.26 -21.74 -1.27
CA GLU A 110 0.43 -21.18 -0.10
C GLU A 110 0.82 -19.71 -0.28
N PHE A 111 0.69 -19.19 -1.51
CA PHE A 111 1.00 -17.82 -1.86
C PHE A 111 -0.22 -17.10 -2.45
N PHE A 112 -0.16 -15.79 -2.40
CA PHE A 112 -1.10 -14.90 -3.08
C PHE A 112 -0.34 -13.73 -3.66
N ILE A 113 -0.94 -13.10 -4.66
CA ILE A 113 -0.40 -11.92 -5.31
C ILE A 113 -1.29 -10.74 -4.94
N ALA A 114 -0.67 -9.60 -4.68
CA ALA A 114 -1.34 -8.31 -4.51
C ALA A 114 -0.85 -7.34 -5.59
N GLU A 115 -1.78 -6.71 -6.31
CA GLU A 115 -1.47 -5.75 -7.38
C GLU A 115 -2.58 -4.69 -7.45
N GLY A 116 -2.32 -3.54 -8.07
CA GLY A 116 -3.34 -2.50 -8.15
C GLY A 116 -2.86 -1.16 -8.66
N VAL A 117 -3.75 -0.17 -8.54
CA VAL A 117 -3.53 1.21 -8.99
C VAL A 117 -4.22 2.18 -8.05
N GLY A 118 -3.72 3.40 -7.97
CA GLY A 118 -4.33 4.44 -7.17
C GLY A 118 -3.98 5.84 -7.59
N ARG A 119 -4.65 6.79 -6.93
CA ARG A 119 -4.43 8.22 -7.07
C ARG A 119 -4.26 8.86 -5.70
N PHE A 120 -3.43 9.87 -5.63
CA PHE A 120 -3.21 10.65 -4.42
C PHE A 120 -3.24 12.16 -4.69
N PHE A 121 -3.53 12.90 -3.65
CA PHE A 121 -3.55 14.35 -3.60
C PHE A 121 -2.86 14.79 -2.30
N LEU A 122 -1.78 15.57 -2.42
CA LEU A 122 -1.18 16.26 -1.29
C LEU A 122 -1.98 17.54 -1.03
N ILE A 123 -2.67 17.60 0.11
CA ILE A 123 -3.63 18.64 0.45
C ILE A 123 -3.10 19.46 1.62
N ARG A 124 -3.24 20.77 1.51
CA ARG A 124 -3.04 21.72 2.61
C ARG A 124 -4.36 22.02 3.29
N LYS A 125 -4.50 21.66 4.57
CA LYS A 125 -5.75 21.76 5.35
C LYS A 125 -6.30 23.18 5.42
N LYS A 126 -5.43 24.17 5.62
CA LYS A 126 -5.81 25.57 5.87
C LYS A 126 -6.75 26.15 4.81
N ASN A 127 -6.55 25.80 3.54
CA ASN A 127 -7.28 26.33 2.40
C ASN A 127 -7.76 25.25 1.41
N GLN A 128 -7.60 23.97 1.75
CA GLN A 128 -7.89 22.82 0.89
C GLN A 128 -7.16 22.86 -0.46
N ALA A 129 -6.03 23.58 -0.56
CA ALA A 129 -5.25 23.62 -1.78
C ALA A 129 -4.61 22.25 -2.04
N ILE A 130 -4.68 21.81 -3.29
CA ILE A 130 -3.92 20.65 -3.77
C ILE A 130 -2.52 21.17 -4.12
N LEU A 131 -1.52 20.71 -3.38
CA LEU A 131 -0.11 21.04 -3.61
C LEU A 131 0.48 20.18 -4.74
N LEU A 132 0.00 18.94 -4.83
CA LEU A 132 0.46 17.92 -5.75
C LEU A 132 -0.65 16.87 -5.93
N SER A 133 -0.77 16.30 -7.12
CA SER A 133 -1.57 15.10 -7.34
C SER A 133 -0.80 14.11 -8.20
N GLY A 134 -1.06 12.82 -8.06
CA GLY A 134 -0.40 11.83 -8.88
C GLY A 134 -1.11 10.50 -8.91
N ASP A 135 -0.69 9.65 -9.84
CA ASP A 135 -1.14 8.28 -9.99
C ASP A 135 0.02 7.34 -9.64
N PHE A 136 -0.32 6.20 -9.03
CA PHE A 136 0.65 5.18 -8.63
C PHE A 136 0.14 3.78 -8.98
N TYR A 137 1.07 2.85 -9.06
CA TYR A 137 0.83 1.43 -9.26
C TYR A 137 1.30 0.67 -8.03
N ILE A 138 0.57 -0.38 -7.68
CA ILE A 138 1.01 -1.36 -6.70
C ILE A 138 1.63 -2.48 -7.50
N SER A 139 2.95 -2.60 -7.43
CA SER A 139 3.70 -3.62 -8.14
C SER A 139 3.23 -5.02 -7.72
N PRO A 140 2.99 -5.94 -8.67
CA PRO A 140 2.62 -7.31 -8.33
C PRO A 140 3.72 -7.95 -7.50
N ASP A 141 3.40 -8.28 -6.25
CA ASP A 141 4.31 -9.00 -5.36
C ASP A 141 3.68 -10.28 -4.83
N ARG A 142 4.53 -11.29 -4.63
CA ARG A 142 4.14 -12.63 -4.20
C ARG A 142 4.32 -12.75 -2.70
N HIS A 143 3.20 -12.81 -1.99
CA HIS A 143 3.18 -12.91 -0.53
C HIS A 143 2.86 -14.33 -0.08
N SER A 144 3.45 -14.74 1.04
CA SER A 144 3.19 -16.04 1.63
C SER A 144 2.05 -15.98 2.64
N ARG A 145 1.42 -17.11 2.92
CA ARG A 145 0.48 -17.23 4.05
C ARG A 145 1.12 -16.86 5.40
N LYS A 146 2.44 -17.01 5.55
CA LYS A 146 3.16 -16.59 6.76
C LYS A 146 3.12 -15.07 6.96
N ASP A 147 3.05 -14.29 5.89
CA ASP A 147 2.95 -12.83 5.98
C ASP A 147 1.58 -12.40 6.52
N LEU A 148 0.51 -13.04 6.05
CA LEU A 148 -0.82 -12.89 6.64
C LEU A 148 -0.83 -13.28 8.13
N ASP A 149 -0.13 -14.37 8.47
CA ASP A 149 -0.03 -14.83 9.85
C ASP A 149 0.76 -13.89 10.77
N ARG A 150 1.72 -13.12 10.24
CA ARG A 150 2.43 -12.03 10.94
C ARG A 150 1.53 -10.81 11.18
N GLY A 151 0.39 -10.72 10.48
CA GLY A 151 -0.60 -9.67 10.63
C GLY A 151 -0.35 -8.42 9.79
N TYR A 152 0.51 -8.50 8.77
CA TYR A 152 0.67 -7.44 7.78
C TYR A 152 1.21 -7.96 6.44
N VAL A 153 0.97 -7.22 5.37
CA VAL A 153 1.69 -7.32 4.10
C VAL A 153 2.41 -6.02 3.80
N VAL A 154 3.41 -6.10 2.93
CA VAL A 154 4.10 -4.94 2.38
C VAL A 154 3.69 -4.84 0.93
N LEU A 155 3.13 -3.71 0.53
CA LEU A 155 2.81 -3.41 -0.85
C LEU A 155 3.88 -2.47 -1.40
N ASP A 156 4.46 -2.84 -2.53
CA ASP A 156 5.42 -2.00 -3.24
C ASP A 156 4.67 -1.03 -4.16
N ILE A 157 4.89 0.26 -3.96
CA ILE A 157 4.17 1.35 -4.59
C ILE A 157 5.13 2.09 -5.52
N ASP A 158 4.85 2.06 -6.82
CA ASP A 158 5.61 2.79 -7.82
C ASP A 158 4.85 4.05 -8.23
N ILE A 159 5.44 5.21 -7.96
CA ILE A 159 4.89 6.51 -8.34
C ILE A 159 5.47 6.87 -9.71
N ILE A 160 4.59 6.95 -10.70
CA ILE A 160 4.99 7.14 -12.10
C ILE A 160 4.68 8.56 -12.57
N LEU A 161 3.57 9.14 -12.12
CA LEU A 161 3.11 10.45 -12.61
C LEU A 161 2.70 11.34 -11.44
N SER A 162 3.29 12.54 -11.42
CA SER A 162 2.96 13.60 -10.49
C SER A 162 2.64 14.89 -11.26
N ARG A 163 1.78 15.73 -10.68
CA ARG A 163 1.38 17.03 -11.23
C ARG A 163 1.24 18.07 -10.12
N ILE A 164 1.94 19.18 -10.28
CA ILE A 164 1.79 20.40 -9.48
C ILE A 164 0.82 21.33 -10.23
N PRO A 165 -0.28 21.80 -9.60
CA PRO A 165 -1.23 22.69 -10.27
C PRO A 165 -0.56 24.00 -10.73
N GLU A 166 -0.87 24.39 -11.98
CA GLU A 166 -0.40 25.65 -12.61
C GLU A 166 1.12 25.73 -12.87
N GLU A 167 1.87 24.67 -12.61
CA GLU A 167 3.33 24.63 -12.79
C GLU A 167 3.76 23.53 -13.79
N VAL A 168 4.96 23.67 -14.35
CA VAL A 168 5.60 22.61 -15.13
C VAL A 168 6.05 21.51 -14.18
N THR A 169 5.49 20.31 -14.30
CA THR A 169 5.92 19.17 -13.48
C THR A 169 6.94 18.33 -14.23
N TYR A 170 8.06 18.05 -13.59
CA TYR A 170 9.12 17.21 -14.12
C TYR A 170 8.85 15.74 -13.78
N LEU A 171 9.12 14.83 -14.72
CA LEU A 171 9.02 13.40 -14.46
C LEU A 171 10.04 13.01 -13.39
N HIS A 172 9.57 12.35 -12.35
CA HIS A 172 10.39 11.78 -11.28
C HIS A 172 9.74 10.48 -10.84
N GLU A 173 10.43 9.37 -11.10
CA GLU A 173 10.00 8.04 -10.67
C GLU A 173 10.53 7.77 -9.27
N THR A 174 9.67 7.27 -8.40
CA THR A 174 10.03 6.93 -7.03
C THR A 174 9.21 5.75 -6.54
N SER A 175 9.72 5.04 -5.54
CA SER A 175 9.02 3.90 -4.95
C SER A 175 8.85 4.07 -3.44
N LEU A 176 7.71 3.59 -2.94
CA LEU A 176 7.36 3.56 -1.53
C LEU A 176 6.94 2.14 -1.15
N LYS A 177 6.95 1.87 0.16
CA LYS A 177 6.40 0.62 0.70
C LYS A 177 5.27 0.94 1.66
N TYR A 178 4.09 0.40 1.40
CA TYR A 178 2.95 0.47 2.31
C TYR A 178 2.86 -0.83 3.11
N LYS A 179 3.04 -0.72 4.42
CA LYS A 179 2.89 -1.86 5.32
C LYS A 179 1.47 -1.86 5.87
N ILE A 180 0.63 -2.69 5.26
CA ILE A 180 -0.80 -2.80 5.53
C ILE A 180 -1.05 -3.87 6.59
N PHE A 181 -1.73 -3.50 7.67
CA PHE A 181 -2.00 -4.36 8.82
C PHE A 181 -3.35 -5.05 8.69
N PHE A 182 -3.46 -6.21 9.34
CA PHE A 182 -4.67 -7.03 9.32
C PHE A 182 -5.29 -7.21 10.69
N ASP A 183 -6.62 -7.27 10.67
CA ASP A 183 -7.40 -7.78 11.78
C ASP A 183 -7.35 -9.33 11.73
N ASN A 184 -6.66 -9.90 12.73
CA ASN A 184 -6.45 -11.32 12.88
C ASN A 184 -7.52 -12.03 13.74
N THR A 185 -8.62 -11.35 14.08
CA THR A 185 -9.71 -11.94 14.90
C THR A 185 -10.28 -13.23 14.30
N LEU A 186 -10.38 -13.31 12.97
CA LEU A 186 -10.89 -14.48 12.25
C LEU A 186 -9.80 -15.35 11.60
N LYS A 187 -8.54 -15.19 12.03
CA LYS A 187 -7.40 -15.97 11.50
C LYS A 187 -7.62 -17.49 11.63
N LYS A 188 -8.27 -17.95 12.70
CA LYS A 188 -8.58 -19.39 12.90
C LYS A 188 -9.52 -19.95 11.83
N GLU A 189 -10.38 -19.10 11.27
CA GLU A 189 -11.27 -19.43 10.15
C GLU A 189 -10.58 -19.24 8.79
N ARG A 190 -9.28 -18.89 8.78
CA ARG A 190 -8.50 -18.55 7.58
C ARG A 190 -9.08 -17.38 6.78
N ILE A 191 -9.69 -16.42 7.48
CA ILE A 191 -10.20 -15.18 6.91
C ILE A 191 -9.32 -14.05 7.41
N TYR A 192 -8.74 -13.29 6.48
CA TYR A 192 -7.89 -12.15 6.79
C TYR A 192 -8.57 -10.87 6.32
N ARG A 193 -8.57 -9.84 7.18
CA ARG A 193 -9.28 -8.59 6.96
C ARG A 193 -8.33 -7.42 7.09
N LEU A 194 -8.52 -6.37 6.28
CA LEU A 194 -7.82 -5.11 6.50
C LEU A 194 -8.16 -4.55 7.88
N ASP A 195 -7.16 -4.03 8.59
CA ASP A 195 -7.37 -3.38 9.89
C ASP A 195 -7.67 -1.89 9.71
N TYR A 196 -8.95 -1.53 9.69
CA TYR A 196 -9.40 -0.14 9.57
C TYR A 196 -9.27 0.67 10.85
N ARG A 197 -9.02 0.02 12.00
CA ARG A 197 -8.92 0.69 13.31
C ARG A 197 -7.49 1.13 13.60
N ARG A 198 -6.52 0.49 12.97
CA ARG A 198 -5.09 0.76 13.12
C ARG A 198 -4.55 1.67 12.01
N GLN A 199 -3.52 2.45 12.33
CA GLN A 199 -2.72 3.12 11.32
C GLN A 199 -1.71 2.16 10.68
N HIS A 200 -1.68 2.16 9.35
CA HIS A 200 -0.69 1.51 8.51
C HIS A 200 0.57 2.36 8.41
N GLU A 201 1.69 1.73 8.05
CA GLU A 201 2.99 2.42 7.98
C GLU A 201 3.35 2.71 6.53
N VAL A 202 3.90 3.89 6.29
CA VAL A 202 4.42 4.31 4.98
C VAL A 202 5.92 4.46 5.09
N HIS A 203 6.64 3.74 4.24
CA HIS A 203 8.09 3.74 4.23
C HIS A 203 8.64 4.22 2.89
N LEU A 204 9.74 4.96 2.97
CA LEU A 204 10.58 5.33 1.86
C LEU A 204 11.91 4.58 2.04
N PRO A 205 12.07 3.41 1.42
CA PRO A 205 13.31 2.64 1.55
C PRO A 205 14.51 3.45 1.03
N LEU A 206 15.64 3.31 1.71
CA LEU A 206 16.92 3.82 1.18
C LEU A 206 17.31 2.93 -0.01
N ALA A 207 17.97 3.51 -1.02
CA ALA A 207 18.62 2.72 -2.06
C ALA A 207 19.42 1.59 -1.40
N ASP A 208 19.19 0.35 -1.85
CA ASP A 208 19.83 -0.88 -1.36
C ASP A 208 19.30 -1.51 -0.05
N SER A 209 18.22 -0.99 0.55
CA SER A 209 17.64 -1.59 1.76
C SER A 209 16.17 -1.97 1.61
N GLU A 210 15.91 -3.28 1.48
CA GLU A 210 14.55 -3.84 1.56
C GLU A 210 13.97 -3.83 2.99
N LYS A 211 14.82 -3.62 4.02
CA LYS A 211 14.40 -3.75 5.41
C LYS A 211 13.60 -2.53 5.86
N LEU A 212 12.30 -2.75 6.08
CA LEU A 212 11.44 -1.79 6.77
C LEU A 212 11.90 -1.59 8.21
N SER A 213 12.14 -0.34 8.60
CA SER A 213 12.52 0.04 9.96
C SER A 213 11.96 1.42 10.30
N ASP A 214 12.05 1.82 11.56
CA ASP A 214 11.64 3.18 11.97
C ASP A 214 12.42 4.27 11.23
N LYS A 215 13.64 3.98 10.76
CA LYS A 215 14.44 4.94 9.98
C LYS A 215 13.91 5.17 8.57
N THR A 216 13.23 4.19 7.98
CA THR A 216 12.64 4.31 6.64
C THR A 216 11.19 4.74 6.69
N ARG A 217 10.57 4.75 7.88
CA ARG A 217 9.19 5.19 8.06
C ARG A 217 9.11 6.71 7.90
N ILE A 218 8.32 7.16 6.93
CA ILE A 218 8.09 8.58 6.66
C ILE A 218 6.69 9.04 7.07
N GLY A 219 5.81 8.10 7.42
CA GLY A 219 4.43 8.44 7.73
C GLY A 219 3.56 7.28 8.15
N SER A 220 2.28 7.61 8.26
CA SER A 220 1.22 6.71 8.63
C SER A 220 0.03 6.91 7.71
N LEU A 221 -0.62 5.81 7.34
CA LEU A 221 -1.80 5.78 6.48
C LEU A 221 -2.98 5.20 7.27
N ARG A 222 -4.17 5.75 7.09
CA ARG A 222 -5.41 5.21 7.64
C ARG A 222 -6.45 5.13 6.54
N PHE A 223 -7.16 4.01 6.46
CA PHE A 223 -8.34 3.90 5.59
C PHE A 223 -9.48 4.75 6.11
N ASP A 224 -10.09 5.53 5.22
CA ASP A 224 -11.25 6.35 5.53
C ASP A 224 -12.46 5.42 5.67
N THR A 225 -12.91 5.14 6.90
CA THR A 225 -14.03 4.24 7.16
C THR A 225 -15.38 4.89 6.89
N THR A 226 -16.29 4.13 6.28
CA THR A 226 -17.73 4.39 6.29
C THR A 226 -18.44 3.38 7.20
N PRO A 227 -19.62 3.71 7.77
CA PRO A 227 -20.40 2.75 8.57
C PRO A 227 -20.74 1.46 7.81
N GLU A 228 -20.85 1.53 6.49
CA GLU A 228 -21.10 0.38 5.61
C GLU A 228 -19.86 -0.46 5.36
N SER A 229 -18.67 0.14 5.47
CA SER A 229 -17.44 -0.64 5.38
C SER A 229 -17.42 -1.64 6.52
N GLU A 230 -17.88 -1.28 7.74
CA GLU A 230 -17.78 -2.08 8.99
C GLU A 230 -18.21 -3.56 8.93
N GLY A 231 -18.95 -3.97 7.89
CA GLY A 231 -19.35 -5.36 7.65
C GLY A 231 -18.76 -6.06 6.40
N ARG A 232 -17.97 -5.41 5.54
CA ARG A 232 -17.52 -5.95 4.24
C ARG A 232 -16.00 -5.89 4.08
N TYR A 233 -15.27 -6.89 4.60
CA TYR A 233 -13.83 -6.69 4.84
C TYR A 233 -12.93 -7.90 4.63
N LYS A 234 -13.19 -8.77 3.68
CA LYS A 234 -12.23 -9.85 3.41
C LYS A 234 -11.17 -9.31 2.47
N LEU A 235 -9.91 -9.33 2.92
CA LEU A 235 -8.77 -9.25 2.02
C LEU A 235 -8.65 -10.58 1.28
N LEU A 236 -8.56 -11.68 2.05
CA LEU A 236 -8.46 -13.04 1.52
C LEU A 236 -9.30 -14.01 2.36
N ASP A 237 -10.01 -14.92 1.68
CA ASP A 237 -10.79 -16.01 2.28
C ASP A 237 -10.22 -17.36 1.85
N TYR A 238 -9.35 -17.94 2.68
CA TYR A 238 -8.69 -19.21 2.39
C TYR A 238 -9.57 -20.43 2.73
N ARG A 239 -10.83 -20.26 3.14
CA ARG A 239 -11.72 -21.41 3.38
C ARG A 239 -11.99 -22.20 2.11
N GLY A 240 -11.92 -21.54 0.95
CA GLY A 240 -12.09 -22.18 -0.35
C GLY A 240 -10.97 -23.15 -0.72
N THR A 241 -9.75 -22.98 -0.19
CA THR A 241 -8.61 -23.79 -0.61
C THR A 241 -8.68 -25.24 -0.13
N GLN A 242 -9.46 -25.52 0.91
CA GLN A 242 -9.70 -26.89 1.39
C GLN A 242 -10.49 -27.75 0.38
N PHE A 243 -11.10 -27.13 -0.64
CA PHE A 243 -11.87 -27.81 -1.68
C PHE A 243 -11.09 -27.95 -2.99
N LEU A 244 -9.81 -27.56 -3.01
CA LEU A 244 -8.92 -27.86 -4.15
C LEU A 244 -8.77 -29.39 -4.23
N ARG A 245 -9.08 -29.95 -5.41
CA ARG A 245 -8.98 -31.41 -5.64
C ARG A 245 -7.52 -31.83 -5.75
N GLY A 246 -7.18 -33.05 -5.32
CA GLY A 246 -5.82 -33.61 -5.41
C GLY A 246 -5.25 -33.64 -6.84
N ASP A 247 -6.09 -33.81 -7.86
CA ASP A 247 -5.65 -33.74 -9.27
C ASP A 247 -5.09 -32.36 -9.65
N TYR A 248 -5.58 -31.31 -9.00
CA TYR A 248 -5.11 -29.95 -9.20
C TYR A 248 -3.75 -29.72 -8.51
N GLU A 249 -3.54 -30.29 -7.32
CA GLU A 249 -2.23 -30.28 -6.65
C GLU A 249 -1.17 -31.04 -7.46
N GLU A 250 -1.56 -32.15 -8.09
CA GLU A 250 -0.70 -32.93 -8.98
C GLU A 250 -0.36 -32.14 -10.27
N MET A 251 -1.32 -31.41 -10.85
CA MET A 251 -1.07 -30.50 -11.98
C MET A 251 -0.10 -29.37 -11.59
N LEU A 252 -0.28 -28.76 -10.43
CA LEU A 252 0.63 -27.74 -9.90
C LEU A 252 2.05 -28.26 -9.72
N ARG A 253 2.18 -29.45 -9.11
CA ARG A 253 3.48 -30.09 -8.88
C ARG A 253 4.23 -30.35 -10.19
N ARG A 254 3.52 -30.81 -11.22
CA ARG A 254 4.09 -31.00 -12.57
C ARG A 254 4.49 -29.68 -13.23
N SER A 255 3.73 -28.61 -13.01
CA SER A 255 4.09 -27.28 -13.52
C SER A 255 5.37 -26.75 -12.87
N MET A 256 5.54 -26.94 -11.56
CA MET A 256 6.76 -26.53 -10.84
C MET A 256 7.99 -27.32 -11.30
N GLN A 257 7.85 -28.62 -11.55
CA GLN A 257 8.96 -29.45 -12.06
C GLN A 257 9.44 -28.98 -13.44
N ARG A 258 8.52 -28.65 -14.35
CA ARG A 258 8.90 -28.13 -15.68
C ARG A 258 9.62 -26.79 -15.61
N GLN A 259 9.17 -25.87 -14.74
CA GLN A 259 9.86 -24.59 -14.57
C GLN A 259 11.27 -24.75 -13.99
N GLN A 260 11.50 -25.75 -13.13
CA GLN A 260 12.85 -26.05 -12.65
C GLN A 260 13.75 -26.62 -13.75
N GLU A 261 13.21 -27.51 -14.58
CA GLU A 261 13.92 -28.07 -15.74
C GLU A 261 14.28 -26.95 -16.75
N GLU A 262 13.39 -25.99 -16.98
CA GLU A 262 13.63 -24.83 -17.87
C GLU A 262 14.64 -23.80 -17.33
N ILE A 263 14.94 -23.80 -16.02
CA ILE A 263 15.95 -22.92 -15.40
C ILE A 263 17.33 -23.59 -15.35
N GLU A 264 17.38 -24.93 -15.41
CA GLU A 264 18.60 -25.72 -15.37
C GLU A 264 19.21 -26.00 -16.77
N GLU A 265 18.48 -25.73 -17.85
CA GLU A 265 18.99 -25.66 -19.24
C GLU A 265 19.54 -24.27 -19.63
#